data_AF-A0A949X785-F1
#
_entry.id   AF-A0A949X785-F1
#
_cell.length_a   1.000
_cell.length_b   1.000
_cell.length_c   1.000
_cell.angle_alpha   90.00
_cell.angle_beta   90.00
_cell.angle_gamma   90.00
#
_symmetry.space_group_name_H-M   'P 1'
#
loop_
_entity.id
_entity.type
_entity.pdbx_description
1 polymer ?
#
loop_
_entity_poly.entity_id
_entity_poly.type
_entity_poly.pdbx_seq_one_letter_code
_entity_poly.pdbx_strand_id
1 'polypeptide(L)'
;MKLARIALLLPCFAAAAPALGSEDDAFTHALTLVQIFVHAAAQSSDPQANLRFLDDVLAGRNSEANRAMTGLLEEATADLSPEHRDKFASIARDLAALARRDALLRPSVPDAASAEAALQARKDLNAMGLRYFDEAQFLDAVRRNDELAAALFVRGRGVSLAAKGPDGRTALDIARANRNERLAALLSSSTP
;
A
#
# COMPACT_ATOMS: atom_id res chain seq x y z
N MET A 1 -19.89 1.18 11.71
CA MET A 1 -19.36 -0.07 12.32
C MET A 1 -17.92 -0.33 11.86
N LYS A 2 -16.94 0.50 12.26
CA LYS A 2 -15.54 0.46 11.76
C LYS A 2 -14.49 0.34 12.88
N LEU A 3 -14.88 -0.11 14.08
CA LEU A 3 -13.98 -0.18 15.25
C LEU A 3 -13.59 -1.62 15.67
N ALA A 4 -13.95 -2.64 14.90
CA ALA A 4 -13.83 -4.04 15.35
C ALA A 4 -12.62 -4.82 14.80
N ARG A 5 -11.66 -4.19 14.10
CA ARG A 5 -10.56 -4.93 13.43
C ARG A 5 -9.15 -4.70 13.98
N ILE A 6 -8.97 -3.85 15.01
CA ILE A 6 -7.65 -3.61 15.62
C ILE A 6 -7.43 -4.48 16.88
N ALA A 7 -8.45 -5.22 17.33
CA ALA A 7 -8.37 -6.05 18.54
C ALA A 7 -7.74 -7.44 18.35
N LEU A 8 -7.14 -7.75 17.18
CA LEU A 8 -6.69 -9.12 16.87
C LEU A 8 -5.16 -9.31 16.80
N LEU A 9 -4.39 -8.46 17.48
CA LEU A 9 -2.94 -8.67 17.64
C LEU A 9 -2.43 -8.49 19.09
N LEU A 10 -3.34 -8.51 20.08
CA LEU A 10 -2.98 -8.37 21.50
C LEU A 10 -2.86 -9.65 22.36
N PRO A 11 -3.19 -10.90 21.94
CA PRO A 11 -3.06 -12.03 22.86
C PRO A 11 -1.98 -13.04 22.44
N CYS A 12 -0.77 -12.60 22.07
CA CYS A 12 0.37 -13.53 21.91
C CYS A 12 1.59 -13.22 22.79
N PHE A 13 1.58 -12.14 23.57
CA PHE A 13 2.70 -11.83 24.48
C PHE A 13 2.50 -12.31 25.93
N ALA A 14 1.33 -12.87 26.26
CA ALA A 14 1.04 -13.31 27.64
C ALA A 14 1.44 -14.77 27.95
N ALA A 15 2.08 -15.48 27.02
CA ALA A 15 2.36 -16.92 27.18
C ALA A 15 3.83 -17.27 26.97
N ALA A 16 4.73 -16.58 27.67
CA ALA A 16 6.05 -17.10 27.98
C ALA A 16 6.65 -16.26 29.11
N ALA A 17 6.29 -16.61 30.35
CA ALA A 17 7.17 -16.31 31.47
C ALA A 17 8.27 -17.39 31.50
N PRO A 18 9.52 -17.04 31.16
CA PRO A 18 10.68 -17.48 31.92
C PRO A 18 11.37 -16.22 32.47
N ALA A 19 11.37 -16.01 33.79
CA ALA A 19 12.37 -16.53 34.71
C ALA A 19 13.76 -15.84 34.60
N LEU A 20 13.89 -14.71 35.31
CA LEU A 20 15.12 -14.18 35.96
C LEU A 20 16.25 -13.58 35.08
N GLY A 21 15.88 -12.64 34.20
CA GLY A 21 16.68 -11.45 33.87
C GLY A 21 16.15 -10.21 34.61
N SER A 22 16.78 -9.04 34.53
CA SER A 22 16.19 -7.81 35.09
C SER A 22 14.92 -7.48 34.31
N GLU A 23 13.77 -7.97 34.78
CA GLU A 23 12.46 -7.82 34.14
C GLU A 23 12.19 -6.35 33.73
N ASP A 24 12.74 -5.40 34.49
CA ASP A 24 12.68 -3.97 34.23
C ASP A 24 13.30 -3.57 32.87
N ASP A 25 14.41 -4.17 32.44
CA ASP A 25 15.11 -3.80 31.21
C ASP A 25 14.41 -4.38 29.97
N ALA A 26 14.01 -5.66 30.03
CA ALA A 26 13.20 -6.30 28.97
C ALA A 26 11.88 -5.54 28.77
N PHE A 27 11.22 -5.19 29.88
CA PHE A 27 9.97 -4.44 29.87
C PHE A 27 10.17 -3.03 29.31
N THR A 28 11.28 -2.37 29.62
CA THR A 28 11.63 -1.05 29.08
C THR A 28 11.81 -1.09 27.56
N HIS A 29 12.50 -2.11 27.03
CA HIS A 29 12.65 -2.30 25.59
C HIS A 29 11.31 -2.62 24.91
N ALA A 30 10.46 -3.45 25.52
CA ALA A 30 9.12 -3.74 25.02
C ALA A 30 8.23 -2.48 25.00
N LEU A 31 8.27 -1.67 26.06
CA LEU A 31 7.50 -0.43 26.16
C LEU A 31 7.98 0.59 25.11
N THR A 32 9.28 0.64 24.85
CA THR A 32 9.86 1.49 23.80
C THR A 32 9.33 1.10 22.42
N LEU A 33 9.25 -0.21 22.10
CA LEU A 33 8.63 -0.68 20.86
C LEU A 33 7.16 -0.26 20.77
N VAL A 34 6.38 -0.47 21.83
CA VAL A 34 4.95 -0.06 21.88
C VAL A 34 4.83 1.44 21.67
N GLN A 35 5.66 2.24 22.32
CA GLN A 35 5.67 3.69 22.18
C GLN A 35 5.96 4.11 20.74
N ILE A 36 6.94 3.48 20.07
CA ILE A 36 7.28 3.75 18.67
C ILE A 36 6.08 3.48 17.75
N PHE A 37 5.36 2.36 17.94
CA PHE A 37 4.16 2.05 17.16
C PHE A 37 2.97 2.98 17.46
N VAL A 38 2.72 3.27 18.74
CA VAL A 38 1.63 4.17 19.16
C VAL A 38 1.87 5.59 18.68
N HIS A 39 3.12 6.07 18.73
CA HIS A 39 3.50 7.38 18.25
C HIS A 39 3.32 7.50 16.73
N ALA A 40 3.73 6.47 15.97
CA ALA A 40 3.51 6.42 14.53
C ALA A 40 2.01 6.43 14.18
N ALA A 41 1.20 5.65 14.89
CA ALA A 41 -0.24 5.60 14.69
C ALA A 41 -0.94 6.91 15.10
N ALA A 42 -0.46 7.59 16.13
CA ALA A 42 -1.03 8.86 16.62
C ALA A 42 -0.67 10.05 15.72
N GLN A 43 0.50 10.03 15.08
CA GLN A 43 0.93 11.11 14.18
C GLN A 43 0.30 11.03 12.79
N SER A 44 -0.21 9.87 12.37
CA SER A 44 -0.66 9.67 10.99
C SER A 44 -2.13 9.26 10.91
N SER A 45 -2.96 10.21 10.46
CA SER A 45 -4.35 9.96 10.04
C SER A 45 -4.42 9.27 8.66
N ASP A 46 -3.28 9.14 7.97
CA ASP A 46 -3.16 8.59 6.63
C ASP A 46 -2.76 7.11 6.68
N PRO A 47 -3.62 6.19 6.19
CA PRO A 47 -3.29 4.76 6.11
C PRO A 47 -1.98 4.45 5.37
N GLN A 48 -1.57 5.28 4.40
CA GLN A 48 -0.34 5.06 3.63
C GLN A 48 0.92 5.38 4.45
N ALA A 49 0.86 6.37 5.33
CA ALA A 49 1.98 6.73 6.20
C ALA A 49 2.27 5.61 7.22
N ASN A 50 1.23 5.01 7.80
CA ASN A 50 1.37 3.85 8.70
C ASN A 50 1.96 2.63 7.98
N LEU A 51 1.58 2.37 6.72
CA LEU A 51 2.15 1.27 5.93
C LEU A 51 3.64 1.48 5.64
N ARG A 52 4.05 2.70 5.27
CA ARG A 52 5.47 3.02 5.03
C ARG A 52 6.30 2.85 6.30
N PHE A 53 5.77 3.30 7.43
CA PHE A 53 6.44 3.12 8.71
C PHE A 53 6.62 1.64 9.07
N LEU A 54 5.61 0.80 8.86
CA LEU A 54 5.73 -0.65 9.06
C LEU A 54 6.78 -1.27 8.13
N ASP A 55 6.80 -0.87 6.86
CA ASP A 55 7.81 -1.30 5.91
C ASP A 55 9.23 -0.86 6.32
N ASP A 56 9.38 0.35 6.87
CA ASP A 56 10.67 0.84 7.36
C ASP A 56 11.17 0.07 8.58
N VAL A 57 10.27 -0.32 9.50
CA VAL A 57 10.60 -1.18 10.64
C VAL A 57 10.97 -2.59 10.15
N LEU A 58 10.16 -3.20 9.30
CA LEU A 58 10.39 -4.55 8.78
C LEU A 58 11.65 -4.64 7.90
N ALA A 59 11.96 -3.59 7.14
CA ALA A 59 13.17 -3.50 6.35
C ALA A 59 14.42 -3.14 7.18
N GLY A 60 14.27 -2.90 8.48
CA GLY A 60 15.36 -2.53 9.38
C GLY A 60 15.92 -1.11 9.14
N ARG A 61 15.16 -0.23 8.49
CA ARG A 61 15.52 1.18 8.29
C ARG A 61 15.25 2.06 9.50
N ASN A 62 14.45 1.58 10.46
CA ASN A 62 14.19 2.28 11.71
C ASN A 62 15.23 1.92 12.79
N SER A 63 16.18 2.83 13.02
CA SER A 63 17.28 2.62 13.98
C SER A 63 16.82 2.53 15.44
N GLU A 64 15.72 3.17 15.81
CA GLU A 64 15.16 3.13 17.16
C GLU A 64 14.49 1.79 17.43
N ALA A 65 13.66 1.33 16.49
CA ALA A 65 13.02 0.02 16.56
C ALA A 65 14.06 -1.12 16.56
N ASN A 66 15.12 -0.99 15.75
CA ASN A 66 16.21 -1.97 15.74
C ASN A 66 16.90 -2.05 17.10
N ARG A 67 17.20 -0.91 17.75
CA ARG A 67 17.82 -0.90 19.08
C ARG A 67 16.92 -1.52 20.14
N ALA A 68 15.64 -1.17 20.15
CA ALA A 68 14.70 -1.71 21.12
C ALA A 68 14.49 -3.22 20.92
N MET A 69 14.45 -3.68 19.66
CA MET A 69 14.41 -5.11 19.33
C MET A 69 15.67 -5.84 19.77
N THR A 70 16.86 -5.27 19.53
CA THR A 70 18.14 -5.86 19.95
C THR A 70 18.22 -5.97 21.47
N GLY A 71 17.88 -4.92 22.22
CA GLY A 71 17.89 -4.96 23.68
C GLY A 71 16.90 -5.98 24.25
N LEU A 72 15.70 -6.07 23.66
CA LEU A 72 14.72 -7.10 24.04
C LEU A 72 15.26 -8.51 23.77
N LEU A 73 15.94 -8.72 22.65
CA LEU A 73 16.49 -10.02 22.28
C LEU A 73 17.69 -10.42 23.13
N GLU A 74 18.57 -9.47 23.43
CA GLU A 74 19.71 -9.68 24.32
C GLU A 74 19.24 -10.13 25.70
N GLU A 75 18.21 -9.48 26.24
CA GLU A 75 17.61 -9.85 27.52
C GLU A 75 16.87 -11.20 27.45
N ALA A 76 16.07 -11.43 26.40
CA ALA A 76 15.36 -12.71 26.21
C ALA A 76 16.29 -13.91 25.99
N THR A 77 17.55 -13.66 25.59
CA THR A 77 18.57 -14.70 25.43
C THR A 77 19.60 -14.70 26.56
N ALA A 78 19.43 -13.85 27.58
CA ALA A 78 20.34 -13.74 28.71
C ALA A 78 20.46 -15.06 29.50
N ASP A 79 19.38 -15.82 29.63
CA ASP A 79 19.40 -17.11 30.35
C ASP A 79 19.90 -18.30 29.52
N LEU A 80 20.14 -18.09 28.21
CA LEU A 80 20.67 -19.13 27.34
C LEU A 80 22.18 -19.26 27.49
N SER A 81 22.69 -20.51 27.54
CA SER A 81 24.12 -20.76 27.47
C SER A 81 24.71 -20.26 26.14
N PRO A 82 26.00 -19.91 26.07
CA PRO A 82 26.63 -19.34 24.88
C PRO A 82 26.39 -20.16 23.59
N GLU A 83 26.46 -21.49 23.68
CA GLU A 83 26.22 -22.39 22.53
C GLU A 83 24.76 -22.31 21.99
N HIS A 84 23.79 -22.05 22.86
CA HIS A 84 22.38 -21.89 22.46
C HIS A 84 22.12 -20.52 21.85
N ARG A 85 22.83 -19.47 22.31
CA ARG A 85 22.77 -18.13 21.70
C ARG A 85 23.31 -18.13 20.28
N ASP A 86 24.41 -18.85 20.03
CA ASP A 86 24.98 -18.98 18.68
C ASP A 86 24.03 -19.69 17.71
N LYS A 87 23.36 -20.76 18.18
CA LYS A 87 22.31 -21.46 17.41
C LYS A 87 21.10 -20.56 17.15
N PHE A 88 20.68 -19.78 18.14
CA PHE A 88 19.59 -18.81 17.95
C PHE A 88 19.98 -17.74 16.91
N ALA A 89 21.21 -17.21 16.99
CA ALA A 89 21.71 -16.22 16.06
C ALA A 89 21.89 -16.77 14.62
N SER A 90 22.19 -18.06 14.45
CA SER A 90 22.20 -18.68 13.12
C SER A 90 20.78 -18.81 12.56
N ILE A 91 19.83 -19.29 13.36
CA ILE A 91 18.41 -19.39 12.97
C ILE A 91 17.85 -18.03 12.61
N ALA A 92 18.14 -16.99 13.40
CA ALA A 92 17.69 -15.62 13.13
C ALA A 92 18.24 -15.08 11.80
N ARG A 93 19.52 -15.36 11.49
CA ARG A 93 20.14 -14.99 10.20
C ARG A 93 19.50 -15.71 9.02
N ASP A 94 19.23 -17.00 9.17
CA ASP A 94 18.58 -17.81 8.12
C ASP A 94 17.14 -17.33 7.88
N LEU A 95 16.39 -17.05 8.95
CA LEU A 95 15.04 -16.49 8.86
C LEU A 95 15.03 -15.10 8.22
N ALA A 96 16.00 -14.25 8.55
CA ALA A 96 16.15 -12.93 7.92
C ALA A 96 16.49 -13.06 6.42
N ALA A 97 17.30 -14.04 6.02
CA ALA A 97 17.61 -14.31 4.62
C ALA A 97 16.37 -14.78 3.84
N LEU A 98 15.54 -15.65 4.44
CA LEU A 98 14.27 -16.08 3.87
C LEU A 98 13.27 -14.93 3.75
N ALA A 99 13.11 -14.13 4.81
CA ALA A 99 12.21 -12.98 4.80
C ALA A 99 12.60 -11.94 3.73
N ARG A 100 13.91 -11.68 3.53
CA ARG A 100 14.40 -10.81 2.45
C ARG A 100 14.09 -11.38 1.07
N ARG A 101 14.22 -12.69 0.90
CA ARG A 101 13.91 -13.36 -0.36
C ARG A 101 12.41 -13.29 -0.67
N ASP A 102 11.55 -13.47 0.33
CA ASP A 102 10.10 -13.35 0.18
C ASP A 102 9.65 -11.89 0.00
N ALA A 103 10.31 -10.92 0.63
CA ALA A 103 10.05 -9.50 0.42
C ALA A 103 10.36 -9.04 -1.01
N LEU A 104 11.37 -9.65 -1.66
CA LEU A 104 11.66 -9.43 -3.09
C LEU A 104 10.61 -10.07 -4.01
N LEU A 105 9.87 -11.07 -3.53
CA LEU A 105 8.88 -11.82 -4.30
C LEU A 105 7.43 -11.37 -4.03
N ARG A 106 7.17 -10.66 -2.93
CA ARG A 106 5.87 -10.07 -2.65
C ARG A 106 5.65 -8.89 -3.61
N PRO A 107 4.58 -8.89 -4.43
CA PRO A 107 4.18 -7.69 -5.12
C PRO A 107 3.76 -6.68 -4.04
N SER A 108 4.57 -5.66 -3.84
CA SER A 108 4.15 -4.42 -3.20
C SER A 108 2.89 -3.92 -3.91
N VAL A 109 1.97 -3.30 -3.15
CA VAL A 109 0.86 -2.50 -3.70
C VAL A 109 1.38 -1.78 -4.94
N PRO A 110 0.71 -1.85 -6.12
CA PRO A 110 1.30 -1.39 -7.37
C PRO A 110 1.87 -0.01 -7.15
N ASP A 111 3.21 0.08 -7.20
CA ASP A 111 3.93 1.33 -7.08
C ASP A 111 3.30 2.29 -8.08
N ALA A 112 3.13 3.56 -7.72
CA ALA A 112 2.59 4.56 -8.64
C ALA A 112 3.38 4.56 -9.97
N ALA A 113 4.68 4.24 -9.91
CA ALA A 113 5.52 4.01 -11.08
C ALA A 113 5.07 2.82 -11.93
N SER A 114 4.67 1.69 -11.32
CA SER A 114 4.16 0.51 -12.02
C SER A 114 2.77 0.72 -12.64
N ALA A 115 1.92 1.50 -11.97
CA ALA A 115 0.59 1.85 -12.49
C ALA A 115 0.69 2.77 -13.71
N GLU A 116 1.60 3.75 -13.68
CA GLU A 116 1.84 4.62 -14.83
C GLU A 116 2.53 3.85 -15.97
N ALA A 117 3.45 2.92 -15.67
CA ALA A 117 4.05 2.03 -16.68
C ALA A 117 2.98 1.15 -17.36
N ALA A 118 2.03 0.60 -16.61
CA ALA A 118 0.92 -0.18 -17.16
C ALA A 118 -0.02 0.68 -18.03
N LEU A 119 -0.27 1.93 -17.62
CA LEU A 119 -1.04 2.89 -18.43
C LEU A 119 -0.30 3.25 -19.71
N GLN A 120 1.01 3.48 -19.66
CA GLN A 120 1.81 3.78 -20.83
C GLN A 120 1.83 2.61 -21.80
N ALA A 121 2.07 1.39 -21.31
CA ALA A 121 2.00 0.18 -22.14
C ALA A 121 0.63 0.04 -22.82
N ARG A 122 -0.47 0.38 -22.12
CA ARG A 122 -1.81 0.37 -22.72
C ARG A 122 -1.98 1.42 -23.83
N LYS A 123 -1.43 2.63 -23.65
CA LYS A 123 -1.41 3.66 -24.70
C LYS A 123 -0.62 3.19 -25.92
N ASP A 124 0.53 2.56 -25.69
CA ASP A 124 1.39 2.04 -26.76
C ASP A 124 0.71 0.89 -27.53
N LEU A 125 0.04 -0.03 -26.83
CA LEU A 125 -0.77 -1.09 -27.45
C LEU A 125 -1.92 -0.53 -28.30
N ASN A 126 -2.62 0.49 -27.80
CA ASN A 126 -3.65 1.20 -28.57
C ASN A 126 -3.05 1.87 -29.82
N ALA A 127 -1.86 2.49 -29.70
CA ALA A 127 -1.15 3.08 -30.83
C ALA A 127 -0.72 2.04 -31.88
N MET A 128 -0.44 0.80 -31.45
CA MET A 128 -0.20 -0.34 -32.35
C MET A 128 -1.48 -0.94 -32.96
N GLY A 129 -2.66 -0.38 -32.66
CA GLY A 129 -3.95 -0.79 -33.23
C GLY A 129 -4.69 -1.88 -32.45
N LEU A 130 -4.19 -2.30 -31.28
CA LEU A 130 -4.89 -3.23 -30.41
C LEU A 130 -5.93 -2.49 -29.57
N ARG A 131 -7.21 -2.63 -29.92
CA ARG A 131 -8.31 -1.94 -29.23
C ARG A 131 -8.87 -2.79 -28.10
N TYR A 132 -8.61 -2.38 -26.86
CA TYR A 132 -9.19 -2.96 -25.64
C TYR A 132 -10.21 -2.03 -24.98
N PHE A 133 -11.00 -1.33 -25.78
CA PHE A 133 -12.01 -0.38 -25.33
C PHE A 133 -13.21 -0.39 -26.29
N ASP A 134 -14.35 0.06 -25.78
CA ASP A 134 -15.59 0.22 -26.56
C ASP A 134 -16.07 1.67 -26.40
N GLU A 135 -16.18 2.37 -27.54
CA GLU A 135 -16.61 3.77 -27.60
C GLU A 135 -18.05 3.93 -27.08
N ALA A 136 -18.93 2.95 -27.31
CA ALA A 136 -20.30 2.99 -26.82
C ALA A 136 -20.33 2.90 -25.29
N GLN A 137 -19.50 2.04 -24.70
CA GLN A 137 -19.38 1.91 -23.24
C GLN A 137 -18.84 3.19 -22.59
N PHE A 138 -17.93 3.88 -23.27
CA PHE A 138 -17.45 5.19 -22.81
C PHE A 138 -18.57 6.23 -22.83
N LEU A 139 -19.29 6.38 -23.94
CA LEU A 139 -20.42 7.32 -24.01
C LEU A 139 -21.52 6.98 -22.99
N ASP A 140 -21.77 5.69 -22.74
CA ASP A 140 -22.73 5.26 -21.72
C ASP A 140 -22.24 5.58 -20.29
N ALA A 141 -20.94 5.45 -20.01
CA ALA A 141 -20.37 5.91 -18.74
C ALA A 141 -20.59 7.42 -18.54
N VAL A 142 -20.37 8.22 -19.58
CA VAL A 142 -20.59 9.68 -19.55
C VAL A 142 -22.08 10.01 -19.35
N ARG A 143 -22.99 9.31 -20.05
CA ARG A 143 -24.45 9.49 -19.88
C ARG A 143 -24.90 9.19 -18.45
N ARG A 144 -24.28 8.20 -17.79
CA ARG A 144 -24.54 7.82 -16.39
C ARG A 144 -23.85 8.73 -15.36
N ASN A 145 -23.07 9.72 -15.80
CA ASN A 145 -22.21 10.54 -14.93
C ASN A 145 -21.19 9.72 -14.11
N ASP A 146 -20.74 8.58 -14.65
CA ASP A 146 -19.71 7.76 -14.02
C ASP A 146 -18.32 8.35 -14.30
N GLU A 147 -17.91 9.26 -13.41
CA GLU A 147 -16.64 9.99 -13.51
C GLU A 147 -15.43 9.06 -13.50
N LEU A 148 -15.47 7.99 -12.69
CA LEU A 148 -14.35 7.06 -12.56
C LEU A 148 -14.16 6.26 -13.85
N ALA A 149 -15.24 5.66 -14.37
CA ALA A 149 -15.17 4.90 -15.61
C ALA A 149 -14.72 5.80 -16.78
N ALA A 150 -15.29 6.99 -16.91
CA ALA A 150 -14.91 7.94 -17.95
C ALA A 150 -13.42 8.35 -17.85
N ALA A 151 -12.92 8.62 -16.64
CA ALA A 151 -11.53 8.94 -16.42
C ALA A 151 -10.58 7.80 -16.83
N LEU A 152 -10.95 6.54 -16.58
CA LEU A 152 -10.15 5.38 -16.98
C LEU A 152 -10.05 5.24 -18.51
N PHE A 153 -11.15 5.45 -19.23
CA PHE A 153 -11.15 5.46 -20.70
C PHE A 153 -10.24 6.55 -21.27
N VAL A 154 -10.36 7.77 -20.73
CA VAL A 154 -9.56 8.93 -21.15
C VAL A 154 -8.07 8.71 -20.89
N ARG A 155 -7.70 8.27 -19.68
CA ARG A 155 -6.30 7.99 -19.30
C ARG A 155 -5.67 6.90 -20.15
N GLY A 156 -6.44 5.89 -20.55
CA GLY A 156 -5.99 4.83 -21.44
C GLY A 156 -5.79 5.26 -22.89
N ARG A 157 -6.18 6.49 -23.28
CA ARG A 157 -6.14 7.03 -24.66
C ARG A 157 -6.77 6.08 -25.71
N GLY A 158 -7.72 5.27 -25.28
CA GLY A 158 -8.45 4.38 -26.18
C GLY A 158 -9.53 5.12 -26.95
N VAL A 159 -10.26 6.01 -26.29
CA VAL A 159 -11.48 6.61 -26.83
C VAL A 159 -11.24 7.91 -27.57
N SER A 160 -12.11 8.21 -28.54
CA SER A 160 -12.09 9.49 -29.24
C SER A 160 -13.03 10.49 -28.59
N LEU A 161 -12.47 11.53 -27.97
CA LEU A 161 -13.30 12.57 -27.32
C LEU A 161 -14.14 13.39 -28.31
N ALA A 162 -13.76 13.38 -29.59
CA ALA A 162 -14.48 14.02 -30.68
C ALA A 162 -15.53 13.10 -31.34
N ALA A 163 -15.57 11.81 -30.97
CA ALA A 163 -16.56 10.89 -31.50
C ALA A 163 -17.97 11.33 -31.08
N LYS A 164 -18.90 11.24 -32.04
CA LYS A 164 -20.30 11.55 -31.83
C LYS A 164 -21.07 10.26 -31.60
N GLY A 165 -21.91 10.25 -30.57
CA GLY A 165 -22.86 9.18 -30.36
C GLY A 165 -23.96 9.15 -31.44
N PRO A 166 -24.86 8.15 -31.37
CA PRO A 166 -26.03 8.08 -32.25
C PRO A 166 -26.94 9.32 -32.22
N ASP A 167 -26.89 10.06 -31.11
CA ASP A 167 -27.59 11.33 -30.86
C ASP A 167 -26.84 12.57 -31.42
N GLY A 168 -25.73 12.37 -32.13
CA GLY A 168 -24.93 13.44 -32.72
C GLY A 168 -24.13 14.29 -31.73
N ARG A 169 -24.20 13.96 -30.44
CA ARG A 169 -23.52 14.65 -29.34
C ARG A 169 -22.17 14.02 -29.04
N THR A 170 -21.21 14.84 -28.66
CA THR A 170 -19.91 14.39 -28.13
C THR A 170 -20.02 14.06 -26.64
N ALA A 171 -18.99 13.40 -26.08
CA ALA A 171 -18.91 13.17 -24.64
C ALA A 171 -18.99 14.48 -23.83
N LEU A 172 -18.35 15.55 -24.32
CA LEU A 172 -18.38 16.86 -23.65
C LEU A 172 -19.79 17.48 -23.66
N ASP A 173 -20.50 17.37 -24.78
CA ASP A 173 -21.88 17.86 -24.89
C ASP A 173 -22.81 17.14 -23.92
N ILE A 174 -22.65 15.82 -23.78
CA ILE A 174 -23.42 14.99 -22.84
C ILE A 174 -23.11 15.42 -21.40
N ALA A 175 -21.83 15.57 -21.03
CA ALA A 175 -21.44 15.97 -19.68
C ALA A 175 -21.99 17.35 -19.29
N ARG A 176 -21.96 18.31 -20.21
CA ARG A 176 -22.55 19.66 -20.02
C ARG A 176 -24.08 19.60 -19.90
N ALA A 177 -24.75 18.83 -20.76
CA ALA A 177 -26.19 18.65 -20.68
C ALA A 177 -26.64 18.03 -19.34
N ASN A 178 -25.80 17.15 -18.79
CA ASN A 178 -26.02 16.53 -17.48
C ASN A 178 -25.68 17.44 -16.29
N ARG A 179 -25.14 18.64 -16.53
CA ARG A 179 -24.62 19.56 -15.49
C ARG A 179 -23.55 18.91 -14.60
N ASN A 180 -22.77 17.97 -15.15
CA ASN A 180 -21.60 17.42 -14.48
C ASN A 180 -20.36 18.25 -14.85
N GLU A 181 -20.12 19.31 -14.09
CA GLU A 181 -19.01 20.24 -14.30
C GLU A 181 -17.63 19.56 -14.18
N ARG A 182 -17.48 18.58 -13.27
CA ARG A 182 -16.22 17.86 -13.07
C ARG A 182 -15.87 17.03 -14.29
N LEU A 183 -16.85 16.27 -14.79
CA LEU A 183 -16.67 15.45 -15.98
C LEU A 183 -16.44 16.32 -17.22
N ALA A 184 -17.18 17.43 -17.35
CA ALA A 184 -16.96 18.39 -18.43
C ALA A 184 -15.55 18.97 -18.41
N ALA A 185 -15.03 19.34 -17.23
CA ALA A 185 -13.66 19.83 -17.07
C ALA A 185 -12.59 18.79 -17.41
N LEU A 186 -12.80 17.53 -17.00
CA LEU A 186 -11.92 16.41 -17.35
C LEU A 186 -11.87 16.21 -18.87
N LEU A 187 -13.03 16.19 -19.53
CA LEU A 187 -13.12 15.98 -20.97
C LEU A 187 -12.53 17.17 -21.75
N SER A 188 -12.77 18.41 -21.32
CA SER A 188 -12.21 19.59 -21.97
C SER A 188 -10.69 19.67 -21.86
N SER A 189 -10.12 19.29 -20.70
CA SER A 189 -8.67 19.30 -20.50
C SER A 189 -7.96 18.15 -21.22
N SER A 190 -8.69 17.11 -21.61
CA SER A 190 -8.15 15.93 -22.28
C SER A 190 -8.26 15.96 -23.80
N THR A 191 -8.96 16.97 -24.35
CA THR A 191 -9.08 17.19 -25.79
C THR A 191 -7.81 17.88 -26.30
N PRO A 192 -7.12 17.35 -27.33
CA PRO A 192 -5.92 17.96 -27.89
C PRO A 192 -6.21 19.28 -28.63
#